data_AF-A0A920UCL8-F1
#
_entry.id   AF-A0A920UCL8-F1
#
_cell.length_a   1.000
_cell.length_b   1.000
_cell.length_c   1.000
_cell.angle_alpha   90.00
_cell.angle_beta   90.00
_cell.angle_gamma   90.00
#
_symmetry.space_group_name_H-M   'P 1'
#
loop_
_entity.id
_entity.type
_entity.pdbx_description
1 polymer ?
#
loop_
_entity_poly.entity_id
_entity_poly.type
_entity_poly.pdbx_seq_one_letter_code
_entity_poly.pdbx_strand_id
1 'polypeptide(L)'
;MAALDFYVSTPKEVVIIGPREDSKTAALLQTVNGNFHPNKVLVGAENEGEHGLPLLESRGMINGEPTAYVCENYTCQLPVTTPEELSVQLER
;
A
#
# COMPACT_ATOMS: atom_id res chain seq x y z
N MET A 1 15.20 -19.31 -20.13
CA MET A 1 15.33 -19.55 -18.67
C MET A 1 16.13 -18.41 -18.08
N ALA A 2 15.49 -17.48 -17.38
CA ALA A 2 16.14 -16.48 -16.55
C ALA A 2 15.37 -16.44 -15.23
N ALA A 3 15.74 -17.33 -14.31
CA ALA A 3 15.12 -17.50 -13.00
C ALA A 3 15.99 -16.82 -11.94
N LEU A 4 16.29 -15.53 -12.13
CA LEU A 4 17.17 -14.78 -11.23
C LEU A 4 16.68 -13.35 -10.92
N ASP A 5 15.41 -13.03 -11.18
CA ASP A 5 14.85 -11.71 -10.83
C ASP A 5 14.22 -11.67 -9.42
N PHE A 6 13.87 -12.84 -8.87
CA PHE A 6 13.24 -12.96 -7.55
C PHE A 6 14.19 -12.74 -6.36
N TYR A 7 15.51 -12.70 -6.58
CA TYR A 7 16.47 -12.57 -5.48
C TYR A 7 16.87 -11.11 -5.16
N VAL A 8 16.59 -10.16 -6.06
CA VAL A 8 17.06 -8.77 -5.93
C VAL A 8 15.90 -7.77 -5.75
N SER A 9 14.67 -8.17 -6.06
CA SER A 9 13.52 -7.27 -5.93
C SER A 9 12.92 -7.41 -4.54
N THR A 10 13.30 -6.51 -3.62
CA THR A 10 12.72 -6.44 -2.28
C THR A 10 11.22 -6.16 -2.40
N PRO A 11 10.35 -6.96 -1.76
CA PRO A 11 8.91 -6.76 -1.85
C PRO A 11 8.52 -5.36 -1.37
N LYS A 12 7.62 -4.73 -2.12
CA LYS A 12 6.96 -3.49 -1.70
C LYS A 12 5.68 -3.85 -0.98
N GLU A 13 5.60 -3.52 0.29
CA GLU A 13 4.41 -3.72 1.10
C GLU A 13 3.52 -2.48 0.97
N VAL A 14 2.28 -2.67 0.51
CA VAL A 14 1.32 -1.58 0.31
C VAL A 14 0.13 -1.81 1.22
N VAL A 15 -0.11 -0.86 2.11
CA VAL A 15 -1.24 -0.91 3.04
C VAL A 15 -2.21 0.19 2.65
N ILE A 16 -3.49 -0.12 2.50
CA ILE A 16 -4.53 0.88 2.27
C ILE A 16 -5.51 0.81 3.45
N ILE A 17 -5.64 1.93 4.15
CA ILE A 17 -6.58 2.09 5.26
C ILE A 17 -7.72 2.97 4.78
N GLY A 18 -8.96 2.48 4.85
CA GLY A 18 -10.15 3.25 4.48
C GLY A 18 -11.38 2.37 4.25
N PRO A 19 -12.58 2.97 4.20
CA PRO A 19 -13.82 2.23 4.01
C PRO A 19 -13.83 1.58 2.62
N ARG A 20 -14.22 0.32 2.53
CA ARG A 20 -14.29 -0.41 1.25
C ARG A 20 -15.32 0.19 0.28
N GLU A 21 -16.37 0.81 0.82
CA GLU A 21 -17.42 1.48 0.05
C GLU A 21 -17.02 2.90 -0.40
N ASP A 22 -15.91 3.44 0.10
CA ASP A 22 -15.44 4.77 -0.28
C ASP A 22 -14.78 4.74 -1.67
N SER A 23 -15.17 5.69 -2.52
CA SER A 23 -14.67 5.79 -3.90
C SER A 23 -13.18 6.12 -3.96
N LYS A 24 -12.62 6.83 -2.97
CA LYS A 24 -11.17 7.11 -2.91
C LYS A 24 -10.40 5.86 -2.52
N THR A 25 -10.89 5.05 -1.57
CA THR A 25 -10.29 3.73 -1.27
C THR A 25 -10.26 2.85 -2.50
N ALA A 26 -11.37 2.80 -3.25
CA ALA A 26 -11.45 2.06 -4.51
C ALA A 26 -10.44 2.57 -5.56
N ALA A 27 -10.26 3.89 -5.68
CA ALA A 27 -9.26 4.49 -6.57
C ALA A 27 -7.82 4.08 -6.19
N LEU A 28 -7.47 4.12 -4.90
CA LEU A 28 -6.16 3.67 -4.42
C LEU A 28 -5.94 2.18 -4.72
N LEU A 29 -6.94 1.33 -4.47
CA LEU A 29 -6.88 -0.10 -4.79
C LEU A 29 -6.69 -0.34 -6.30
N GLN A 30 -7.40 0.41 -7.14
CA GLN A 30 -7.24 0.33 -8.59
C GLN A 30 -5.83 0.73 -9.03
N THR A 31 -5.24 1.76 -8.44
CA THR A 31 -3.84 2.15 -8.71
C THR A 31 -2.87 1.03 -8.37
N VAL A 32 -3.03 0.39 -7.22
CA VAL A 32 -2.15 -0.72 -6.81
C VAL A 32 -2.28 -1.91 -7.76
N ASN A 33 -3.51 -2.24 -8.17
CA ASN A 33 -3.84 -3.39 -8.99
C ASN A 33 -3.65 -3.17 -10.50
N GLY A 34 -3.62 -1.91 -10.95
CA GLY A 34 -3.49 -1.53 -12.36
C GLY A 34 -2.09 -1.77 -12.92
N ASN A 35 -1.07 -1.74 -12.06
CA ASN A 35 0.30 -2.13 -12.42
C ASN A 35 0.64 -3.48 -11.78
N PHE A 36 1.14 -4.42 -12.60
CA PHE A 36 1.60 -5.72 -12.12
C PHE A 36 2.96 -5.54 -11.44
N HIS A 37 3.02 -5.67 -10.12
CA HIS A 37 4.30 -5.75 -9.40
C HIS A 37 4.34 -7.08 -8.65
N PRO A 38 5.30 -7.96 -8.98
CA PRO A 38 5.29 -9.36 -8.56
C PRO A 38 5.46 -9.59 -7.06
N ASN A 39 5.86 -8.57 -6.29
CA ASN A 39 6.21 -8.68 -4.88
C ASN A 39 5.42 -7.70 -3.99
N LYS A 40 4.10 -7.58 -4.20
CA LYS A 40 3.22 -6.70 -3.41
C LYS A 40 2.40 -7.45 -2.38
N VAL A 41 2.43 -6.99 -1.13
CA VAL A 41 1.48 -7.40 -0.09
C VAL A 41 0.48 -6.26 0.08
N LEU A 42 -0.80 -6.52 -0.22
CA LEU A 42 -1.90 -5.58 -0.02
C LEU A 42 -2.64 -5.93 1.27
N VAL A 43 -2.65 -5.01 2.24
CA VAL A 43 -3.54 -5.12 3.41
C VAL A 43 -4.56 -4.01 3.37
N GLY A 44 -5.83 -4.38 3.25
CA GLY A 44 -6.98 -3.49 3.33
C GLY A 44 -7.55 -3.52 4.74
N ALA A 45 -7.56 -2.37 5.41
CA ALA A 45 -8.13 -2.20 6.74
C ALA A 45 -9.36 -1.29 6.67
N GLU A 46 -10.52 -1.78 7.09
CA GLU A 46 -11.74 -0.97 7.14
C GLU A 46 -11.74 -0.01 8.34
N ASN A 47 -10.92 -0.26 9.37
CA ASN A 47 -10.79 0.55 10.58
C ASN A 47 -9.33 0.60 11.08
N GLU A 48 -9.01 1.66 11.82
CA GLU A 48 -7.70 1.85 12.46
C GLU A 48 -7.50 0.79 13.57
N GLY A 49 -6.42 0.00 13.50
CA GLY A 49 -5.84 -0.63 14.70
C GLY A 49 -6.08 -2.11 15.00
N GLU A 50 -6.82 -2.91 14.20
CA GLU A 50 -7.11 -4.32 14.60
C GLU A 50 -6.84 -5.36 13.51
N HIS A 51 -5.57 -5.48 13.09
CA HIS A 51 -5.18 -6.55 12.16
C HIS A 51 -4.06 -7.48 12.67
N GLY A 52 -3.60 -7.29 13.91
CA GLY A 52 -2.56 -8.14 14.50
C GLY A 52 -1.21 -8.10 13.77
N LEU A 53 -1.02 -7.13 12.88
CA LEU A 53 0.22 -6.87 12.16
C LEU A 53 0.88 -5.65 12.81
N PRO A 54 2.11 -5.79 13.36
CA PRO A 54 2.83 -4.67 13.99
C PRO A 54 2.99 -3.45 13.08
N LEU A 55 3.02 -3.69 11.76
CA LEU A 55 3.08 -2.63 10.76
C LEU A 55 1.81 -1.76 10.73
N LEU A 56 0.67 -2.26 11.20
CA LEU A 56 -0.65 -1.61 11.12
C LEU A 56 -1.09 -0.95 12.43
N GLU A 57 -0.45 -1.29 13.57
CA GLU A 57 -0.82 -0.79 14.91
C GLU A 57 -0.62 0.73 15.09
N SER A 58 -0.04 1.42 14.10
CA SER A 58 0.07 2.89 14.08
C SER A 58 -0.26 3.52 12.73
N ARG A 59 -1.01 2.82 11.88
CA ARG A 59 -1.43 3.33 10.57
C ARG A 59 -2.94 3.56 10.57
N GLY A 60 -3.31 4.81 10.35
CA GLY A 60 -4.70 5.27 10.31
C GLY A 60 -5.03 6.04 9.04
N MET A 61 -6.24 6.57 8.99
CA MET A 61 -6.61 7.54 7.96
C MET A 61 -6.01 8.91 8.33
N ILE A 62 -5.31 9.55 7.39
CA ILE A 62 -4.80 10.90 7.58
C ILE A 62 -5.92 11.88 7.27
N ASN A 63 -6.24 12.78 8.20
CA ASN A 63 -7.33 13.74 8.08
C ASN A 63 -8.73 13.12 7.80
N GLY A 64 -8.94 11.86 8.17
CA GLY A 64 -10.17 11.12 7.85
C GLY A 64 -10.30 10.70 6.39
N GLU A 65 -9.22 10.79 5.59
CA GLU A 65 -9.19 10.34 4.21
C GLU A 65 -8.53 8.96 4.08
N PRO A 66 -9.00 8.12 3.14
CA PRO A 66 -8.34 6.87 2.84
C PRO A 66 -6.86 7.08 2.52
N THR A 67 -6.01 6.30 3.15
CA THR A 67 -4.57 6.51 3.11
C THR A 67 -3.84 5.24 2.70
N ALA A 68 -2.95 5.37 1.74
CA ALA A 68 -2.02 4.34 1.32
C ALA A 68 -0.63 4.56 1.95
N TYR A 69 -0.01 3.47 2.38
CA TYR A 69 1.34 3.43 2.93
C TYR A 69 2.15 2.43 2.13
N VAL A 70 3.27 2.88 1.56
CA VAL A 70 4.20 2.02 0.83
C VAL A 70 5.46 1.84 1.66
N CYS A 71 5.83 0.59 1.95
CA CYS A 71 7.06 0.26 2.66
C CYS A 71 7.93 -0.67 1.83
N GLU A 72 9.23 -0.47 1.95
CA GLU A 72 10.25 -1.25 1.27
C GLU A 72 11.47 -1.35 2.20
N ASN A 73 12.08 -2.53 2.33
CA ASN A 73 13.28 -2.73 3.16
C ASN A 73 13.11 -2.19 4.60
N TYR A 74 11.99 -2.49 5.27
CA TYR A 74 11.66 -2.02 6.63
C TYR A 74 11.55 -0.49 6.78
N THR A 75 11.55 0.26 5.67
CA THR A 75 11.37 1.71 5.65
C THR A 75 10.06 2.05 4.97
N CYS A 76 9.25 2.90 5.59
CA CYS A 76 8.00 3.36 5.00
C CYS A 76 8.17 4.76 4.40
N GLN A 77 7.60 4.93 3.21
CA GLN A 77 7.47 6.23 2.57
C GLN A 77 6.37 7.05 3.27
N LEU A 78 6.26 8.33 2.89
CA LEU A 78 5.21 9.20 3.42
C LEU A 78 3.82 8.66 3.03
N PRO A 79 2.82 8.70 3.93
CA PRO A 79 1.46 8.32 3.60
C PRO A 79 0.89 9.22 2.50
N VAL A 80 0.13 8.63 1.58
CA VAL A 80 -0.50 9.34 0.47
C VAL A 80 -1.99 9.03 0.43
N THR A 81 -2.80 10.02 0.07
CA THR A 81 -4.27 9.89 -0.02
C THR A 81 -4.76 9.92 -1.47
N THR A 82 -3.87 10.18 -2.42
CA THR A 82 -4.20 10.30 -3.85
C THR A 82 -3.61 9.15 -4.68
N PRO A 83 -4.30 8.70 -5.74
CA PRO A 83 -3.81 7.65 -6.63
C PRO A 83 -2.56 8.10 -7.41
N GLU A 84 -2.42 9.38 -7.72
CA GLU A 84 -1.27 9.92 -8.46
C GLU A 84 0.01 9.83 -7.64
N GLU A 85 -0.04 10.28 -6.37
CA GLU A 85 1.11 10.17 -5.47
C GLU A 85 1.46 8.70 -5.18
N LEU A 86 0.43 7.84 -5.05
CA LEU A 86 0.64 6.41 -4.86
C LEU A 86 1.38 5.77 -6.04
N SER A 87 0.99 6.07 -7.28
CA SER A 87 1.69 5.56 -8.48
C SER A 87 3.18 5.92 -8.44
N VAL A 88 3.51 7.18 -8.13
CA VAL A 88 4.91 7.64 -8.05
C VAL A 88 5.72 6.84 -7.01
N GLN A 89 5.14 6.51 -5.85
CA GLN A 89 5.81 5.69 -4.85
C GLN A 89 5.99 4.23 -5.28
N LEU A 90 5.05 3.71 -6.07
CA LEU A 90 5.09 2.34 -6.60
C LEU A 90 6.10 2.17 -7.74
N GLU A 91 6.36 3.22 -8.52
CA GLU A 91 7.29 3.23 -9.66
C GLU A 91 8.77 3.44 -9.28
N ARG A 92 9.05 3.85 -8.04
CA ARG A 92 10.42 4.01 -7.54
C ARG A 92 11.23 2.72 -7.45
#